data_AF-A0A7W4IT77-F1
#
_entry.id   AF-A0A7W4IT77-F1
#
_cell.length_a   1.000
_cell.length_b   1.000
_cell.length_c   1.000
_cell.angle_alpha   90.00
_cell.angle_beta   90.00
_cell.angle_gamma   90.00
#
_symmetry.space_group_name_H-M   'P 1'
#
loop_
_entity.id
_entity.type
_entity.pdbx_description
1 polymer ?
#
loop_
_entity_poly.entity_id
_entity_poly.type
_entity_poly.pdbx_seq_one_letter_code
_entity_poly.pdbx_strand_id
1 'polypeptide(L)'
;MSDSTADESGWRVRILDLSGGAEDGIVEDVGGFVDLSHANAFARAYVRDSIERCRVPGASPREVLQSWLSFGEDAEILDVGDEGWRSANELDDFTANPATPMERDWRALDPRRLVEDDEDVDDE
;
A
#
# COMPACT_ATOMS: atom_id res chain seq x y z
N MET A 1 14.28 30.99 -10.05
CA MET A 1 14.41 29.76 -10.86
C MET A 1 13.46 28.78 -10.20
N SER A 2 12.52 28.23 -10.94
CA SER A 2 11.43 27.43 -10.36
C SER A 2 11.98 26.16 -9.73
N ASP A 3 11.62 26.01 -8.47
CA ASP A 3 11.48 24.78 -7.68
C ASP A 3 11.02 23.61 -8.57
N SER A 4 11.85 22.58 -8.70
CA SER A 4 11.45 21.31 -9.32
C SER A 4 11.27 20.30 -8.18
N THR A 5 10.02 20.17 -7.79
CA THR A 5 9.47 19.23 -6.82
C THR A 5 9.77 17.77 -7.20
N ALA A 6 9.72 16.89 -6.21
CA ALA A 6 9.97 15.45 -6.24
C ALA A 6 8.99 14.62 -7.14
N ASP A 7 8.76 15.03 -8.39
CA ASP A 7 7.63 14.59 -9.24
C ASP A 7 7.99 13.77 -10.50
N GLU A 8 9.12 13.06 -10.57
CA GLU A 8 9.48 12.32 -11.80
C GLU A 8 9.70 10.81 -11.67
N SER A 9 9.59 10.21 -10.48
CA SER A 9 9.42 8.76 -10.42
C SER A 9 7.96 8.44 -10.78
N GLY A 10 7.71 8.08 -12.05
CA GLY A 10 6.37 7.80 -12.58
C GLY A 10 5.60 6.64 -11.93
N TRP A 11 6.18 5.99 -10.91
CA TRP A 11 5.56 4.91 -10.16
C TRP A 11 4.53 5.46 -9.17
N ARG A 12 3.30 4.97 -9.30
CA ARG A 12 2.19 5.33 -8.42
C ARG A 12 1.51 4.08 -7.91
N VAL A 13 1.20 4.07 -6.62
CA VAL A 13 0.37 3.03 -6.00
C VAL A 13 -1.01 3.61 -5.78
N ARG A 14 -2.03 3.01 -6.40
CA ARG A 14 -3.43 3.31 -6.16
C ARG A 14 -3.95 2.45 -5.02
N ILE A 15 -4.57 3.11 -4.04
CA ILE A 15 -5.31 2.45 -2.95
C ILE A 15 -6.78 2.41 -3.33
N LEU A 16 -7.36 1.21 -3.24
CA LEU A 16 -8.73 0.92 -3.64
C LEU A 16 -9.56 0.55 -2.41
N ASP A 17 -10.73 1.14 -2.28
CA ASP A 17 -11.70 0.77 -1.26
C ASP A 17 -12.51 -0.44 -1.72
N LEU A 18 -12.56 -1.50 -0.90
CA LEU A 18 -13.35 -2.69 -1.20
C LEU A 18 -14.78 -2.60 -0.64
N SER A 19 -15.04 -1.66 0.27
CA SER A 19 -16.34 -1.53 0.93
C SER A 19 -17.42 -0.85 0.08
N GLY A 20 -17.02 -0.12 -0.97
CA GLY A 20 -17.92 0.65 -1.84
C GLY A 20 -18.33 1.99 -1.26
N GLY A 21 -17.61 2.51 -0.27
CA GLY A 21 -17.79 3.82 0.33
C GLY A 21 -17.08 4.96 -0.40
N ALA A 22 -16.04 4.66 -1.19
CA ALA A 22 -15.31 5.66 -1.98
C ALA A 22 -15.91 5.90 -3.37
N GLU A 23 -15.77 7.13 -3.89
CA GLU A 23 -16.12 7.47 -5.28
C GLU A 23 -15.23 6.66 -6.24
N ASP A 24 -15.85 5.97 -7.20
CA ASP A 24 -15.21 5.02 -8.13
C ASP A 24 -14.36 3.91 -7.47
N GLY A 25 -14.50 3.71 -6.15
CA GLY A 25 -13.70 2.75 -5.38
C GLY A 25 -12.23 3.17 -5.18
N ILE A 26 -11.88 4.42 -5.47
CA ILE A 26 -10.50 4.92 -5.35
C ILE A 26 -10.37 5.74 -4.06
N VAL A 27 -9.40 5.38 -3.21
CA VAL A 27 -9.09 6.13 -1.98
C VAL A 27 -8.07 7.22 -2.26
N GLU A 28 -6.90 6.83 -2.80
CA GLU A 28 -5.83 7.76 -3.14
C GLU A 28 -4.85 7.15 -4.15
N ASP A 29 -4.14 8.01 -4.89
CA ASP A 29 -2.96 7.64 -5.68
C ASP A 29 -1.72 8.19 -4.96
N VAL A 30 -0.87 7.29 -4.45
CA VAL A 30 0.39 7.64 -3.78
C VAL A 30 1.52 7.65 -4.81
N GLY A 31 2.26 8.76 -4.90
CA GLY A 31 3.43 8.92 -5.78
C GLY A 31 4.73 9.07 -5.00
N GLY A 32 5.85 9.25 -5.73
CA GLY A 32 7.18 9.50 -5.14
C GLY A 32 8.01 8.25 -4.84
N PHE A 33 7.61 7.08 -5.35
CA PHE A 33 8.36 5.83 -5.15
C PHE A 33 9.64 5.80 -5.99
N VAL A 34 10.79 5.67 -5.33
CA VAL A 34 12.13 5.55 -5.95
C VAL A 34 12.19 4.60 -7.15
N ASP A 35 11.59 3.41 -7.03
CA ASP A 35 11.53 2.41 -8.11
C ASP A 35 10.30 1.49 -7.96
N LEU A 36 10.11 0.58 -8.93
CA LEU A 36 9.02 -0.41 -8.91
C LEU A 36 9.12 -1.38 -7.71
N SER A 37 10.33 -1.70 -7.24
CA SER A 37 10.52 -2.60 -6.09
C SER A 37 10.02 -1.94 -4.81
N HIS A 38 10.27 -0.64 -4.65
CA HIS A 38 9.75 0.17 -3.56
C HIS A 38 8.22 0.25 -3.61
N ALA A 39 7.63 0.58 -4.77
CA ALA A 39 6.18 0.61 -4.95
C ALA A 39 5.52 -0.76 -4.65
N ASN A 40 6.11 -1.85 -5.14
CA ASN A 40 5.65 -3.22 -4.87
C ASN A 40 5.74 -3.57 -3.38
N ALA A 41 6.83 -3.21 -2.70
CA ALA A 41 7.00 -3.46 -1.28
C ALA A 41 5.97 -2.68 -0.45
N PHE A 42 5.71 -1.41 -0.79
CA PHE A 42 4.68 -0.60 -0.17
C PHE A 42 3.29 -1.21 -0.37
N ALA A 43 2.90 -1.53 -1.61
CA ALA A 43 1.58 -2.09 -1.92
C ALA A 43 1.33 -3.39 -1.15
N ARG A 44 2.34 -4.28 -1.13
CA ARG A 44 2.27 -5.55 -0.38
C ARG A 44 2.11 -5.32 1.12
N ALA A 45 2.91 -4.43 1.72
CA ALA A 45 2.83 -4.13 3.15
C ALA A 45 1.50 -3.44 3.52
N TYR A 46 0.98 -2.59 2.63
CA TYR A 46 -0.31 -1.91 2.80
C TYR A 46 -1.46 -2.92 2.88
N VAL A 47 -1.54 -3.82 1.89
CA VAL A 47 -2.56 -4.87 1.84
C VAL A 47 -2.43 -5.82 3.03
N ARG A 48 -1.20 -6.16 3.45
CA ARG A 48 -0.99 -6.94 4.68
C ARG A 48 -1.58 -6.26 5.90
N ASP A 49 -1.31 -4.98 6.11
CA ASP A 49 -1.89 -4.24 7.24
C ASP A 49 -3.42 -4.15 7.15
N SER A 50 -3.94 -3.90 5.94
CA SER A 50 -5.39 -3.82 5.67
C SER A 50 -6.13 -5.11 6.01
N ILE A 51 -5.61 -6.27 5.57
CA ILE A 51 -6.14 -7.59 5.92
C ILE A 51 -6.11 -7.82 7.43
N GLU A 52 -5.00 -7.48 8.09
CA GLU A 52 -4.88 -7.70 9.53
C GLU A 52 -5.78 -6.79 10.38
N ARG A 53 -6.13 -5.59 9.90
CA ARG A 53 -7.17 -4.76 10.54
C ARG A 53 -8.56 -5.42 10.46
N CYS A 54 -8.79 -6.25 9.44
CA CYS A 54 -10.04 -6.98 9.25
C CYS A 54 -10.06 -8.35 9.95
N ARG A 55 -8.92 -8.79 10.52
CA ARG A 55 -8.79 -10.09 11.19
C ARG A 55 -9.30 -10.03 12.63
N VAL A 56 -10.26 -10.89 12.94
CA VAL A 56 -10.74 -11.14 14.30
C VAL A 56 -10.02 -12.36 14.89
N PRO A 57 -9.67 -12.38 16.19
CA PRO A 57 -9.07 -13.55 16.82
C PRO A 57 -9.90 -14.83 16.61
N GLY A 58 -9.25 -15.87 16.09
CA GLY A 58 -9.88 -17.16 15.82
C GLY A 58 -10.67 -17.26 14.50
N ALA A 59 -10.71 -16.20 13.68
CA ALA A 59 -11.33 -16.23 12.36
C ALA A 59 -10.61 -17.22 11.43
N SER A 60 -11.39 -17.97 10.66
CA SER A 60 -10.88 -18.79 9.56
C SER A 60 -10.37 -17.93 8.40
N PRO A 61 -9.52 -18.47 7.50
CA PRO A 61 -9.01 -17.71 6.35
C PRO A 61 -10.14 -17.13 5.48
N ARG A 62 -11.21 -17.91 5.30
CA ARG A 62 -12.40 -17.46 4.57
C ARG A 62 -13.09 -16.28 5.25
N GLU A 63 -13.25 -16.30 6.57
CA GLU A 63 -13.87 -15.19 7.31
C GLU A 63 -13.02 -13.93 7.23
N VAL A 64 -11.69 -14.07 7.30
CA VAL A 64 -10.76 -12.95 7.12
C VAL A 64 -10.88 -12.35 5.72
N LEU A 65 -10.89 -13.20 4.68
CA LEU A 65 -11.08 -12.74 3.31
C LEU A 65 -12.41 -12.00 3.13
N GLN A 66 -13.51 -12.54 3.66
CA GLN A 66 -14.83 -11.89 3.56
C GLN A 66 -14.88 -10.55 4.31
N SER A 67 -14.25 -10.49 5.48
CA SER A 67 -14.12 -9.26 6.26
C SER A 67 -13.33 -8.20 5.48
N TRP A 68 -12.17 -8.58 4.92
CA TRP A 68 -11.34 -7.67 4.12
C TRP A 68 -12.05 -7.21 2.83
N LEU A 69 -12.76 -8.09 2.12
CA LEU A 69 -13.57 -7.69 0.96
C LEU A 69 -14.75 -6.77 1.32
N SER A 70 -15.17 -6.72 2.59
CA SER A 70 -16.30 -5.90 3.03
C SER A 70 -15.89 -4.54 3.61
N PHE A 71 -14.68 -4.44 4.15
CA PHE A 71 -14.24 -3.28 4.96
C PHE A 71 -12.79 -2.85 4.71
N GLY A 72 -12.05 -3.65 3.95
CA GLY A 72 -10.64 -3.44 3.69
C GLY A 72 -10.40 -2.59 2.46
N GLU A 73 -9.11 -2.46 2.19
CA GLU A 73 -8.56 -1.70 1.08
C GLU A 73 -7.51 -2.57 0.37
N ASP A 74 -7.47 -2.48 -0.95
CA ASP A 74 -6.47 -3.09 -1.80
C ASP A 74 -5.47 -2.05 -2.33
N ALA A 75 -4.36 -2.51 -2.91
CA ALA A 75 -3.37 -1.64 -3.54
C ALA A 75 -2.86 -2.22 -4.86
N GLU A 76 -2.76 -1.37 -5.89
CA GLU A 76 -2.20 -1.73 -7.19
C GLU A 76 -1.24 -0.66 -7.71
N ILE A 77 -0.24 -1.08 -8.48
CA ILE A 77 0.69 -0.15 -9.10
C ILE A 77 0.13 0.26 -10.46
N LEU A 78 0.09 1.55 -10.76
CA LEU A 78 -0.41 2.08 -12.02
C LEU A 78 0.64 1.94 -13.14
N ASP A 79 0.15 1.77 -14.38
CA ASP A 79 0.95 1.83 -15.62
C ASP A 79 2.12 0.82 -15.75
N VAL A 80 2.11 -0.28 -14.98
CA VAL A 80 3.17 -1.34 -14.95
C VAL A 80 2.80 -2.67 -15.61
N GLY A 81 1.57 -2.81 -16.10
CA GLY A 81 1.10 -4.08 -16.66
C GLY A 81 1.20 -5.24 -15.66
N ASP A 82 1.88 -6.32 -16.05
CA ASP A 82 2.04 -7.55 -15.26
C ASP A 82 3.29 -7.58 -14.35
N GLU A 83 4.13 -6.55 -14.40
CA GLU A 83 5.30 -6.42 -13.53
C GLU A 83 4.94 -5.89 -12.13
N GLY A 84 3.76 -5.28 -12.02
CA GLY A 84 3.20 -4.82 -10.75
C GLY A 84 2.79 -5.98 -9.86
N TRP A 85 3.11 -5.84 -8.57
CA TRP A 85 2.54 -6.71 -7.55
C TRP A 85 1.02 -6.56 -7.51
N ARG A 86 0.32 -7.68 -7.26
CA ARG A 86 -1.14 -7.74 -7.11
C ARG A 86 -1.49 -8.61 -5.92
N SER A 87 -2.41 -8.14 -5.08
CA SER A 87 -2.89 -8.85 -3.89
C SER A 87 -3.33 -10.28 -4.18
N ALA A 88 -4.04 -10.49 -5.30
CA ALA A 88 -4.55 -11.78 -5.74
C ALA A 88 -3.51 -12.92 -5.80
N ASN A 89 -2.22 -12.58 -5.94
CA ASN A 89 -1.14 -13.57 -5.98
C ASN A 89 -0.82 -14.17 -4.60
N GLU A 90 -1.16 -13.49 -3.50
CA GLU A 90 -0.78 -13.87 -2.13
C GLU A 90 -1.97 -13.93 -1.15
N LEU A 91 -3.20 -13.65 -1.60
CA LEU A 91 -4.38 -13.59 -0.71
C LEU A 91 -4.61 -14.86 0.12
N ASP A 92 -4.39 -16.04 -0.46
CA ASP A 92 -4.55 -17.31 0.25
C ASP A 92 -3.57 -17.42 1.44
N ASP A 93 -2.31 -17.02 1.23
CA ASP A 93 -1.32 -16.99 2.30
C ASP A 93 -1.65 -15.92 3.34
N PHE A 94 -2.00 -14.71 2.87
CA PHE A 94 -2.25 -13.59 3.76
C PHE A 94 -3.43 -13.82 4.67
N THR A 95 -4.49 -14.45 4.18
CA THR A 95 -5.67 -14.78 4.97
C THR A 95 -5.41 -15.95 5.92
N ALA A 96 -4.55 -16.90 5.54
CA ALA A 96 -4.18 -18.04 6.38
C ALA A 96 -3.21 -17.70 7.52
N ASN A 97 -2.25 -16.81 7.26
CA ASN A 97 -1.12 -16.55 8.16
C ASN A 97 -1.15 -15.09 8.64
N PRO A 98 -1.36 -14.84 9.96
CA PRO A 98 -1.29 -13.50 10.52
C PRO A 98 0.04 -12.82 10.24
N ALA A 99 0.01 -11.57 9.80
CA ALA A 99 1.22 -10.80 9.53
C ALA A 99 1.93 -10.36 10.82
N THR A 100 3.25 -10.39 10.80
CA THR A 100 4.11 -9.77 11.82
C THR A 100 4.03 -8.24 11.73
N PRO A 101 4.43 -7.50 12.79
CA PRO A 101 4.47 -6.04 12.73
C PRO A 101 5.30 -5.49 11.57
N MET A 102 6.43 -6.14 11.25
CA MET A 102 7.34 -5.71 10.18
C MET A 102 6.72 -5.89 8.78
N GLU A 103 5.94 -6.95 8.56
CA GLU A 103 5.26 -7.17 7.28
C GLU A 103 4.12 -6.18 7.00
N ARG A 104 3.64 -5.51 8.05
CA ARG A 104 2.56 -4.52 8.00
C ARG A 104 3.07 -3.08 7.96
N ASP A 105 4.38 -2.89 8.10
CA ASP A 105 4.96 -1.56 8.28
C ASP A 105 5.13 -0.84 6.94
N TRP A 106 4.00 -0.56 6.29
CA TRP A 106 3.94 0.23 5.07
C TRP A 106 4.34 1.69 5.31
N ARG A 107 4.24 2.17 6.56
CA ARG A 107 4.63 3.55 6.91
C ARG A 107 6.13 3.77 6.79
N ALA A 108 6.95 2.77 7.10
CA ALA A 108 8.39 2.81 6.84
C ALA A 108 8.75 2.82 5.35
N LEU A 109 7.80 2.48 4.47
CA LEU A 109 7.94 2.46 3.02
C LEU A 109 7.14 3.59 2.35
N ASP A 110 6.58 4.51 3.12
CA ASP A 110 5.75 5.58 2.57
C ASP A 110 6.65 6.71 2.05
N PRO A 111 6.70 6.96 0.72
CA PRO A 111 7.58 7.98 0.16
C PRO A 111 7.26 9.38 0.69
N ARG A 112 6.03 9.62 1.15
CA ARG A 112 5.62 10.91 1.74
C ARG A 112 6.35 11.21 3.05
N ARG A 113 6.83 10.17 3.76
CA ARG A 113 7.66 10.34 4.97
C ARG A 113 9.13 10.54 4.66
N LEU A 114 9.61 10.01 3.53
CA LEU A 114 11.02 10.10 3.15
C LEU A 114 11.40 11.49 2.65
N VAL A 115 10.42 12.25 2.13
CA VAL A 115 10.62 13.64 1.68
C VAL A 115 10.77 14.60 2.86
N GLU A 116 10.13 14.34 4.01
CA GLU A 116 10.20 15.20 5.20
C GLU A 116 11.61 15.18 5.87
N ASP A 117 12.41 14.13 5.65
CA ASP A 117 13.74 13.97 6.26
C ASP A 117 14.88 14.68 5.47
N ASP A 118 14.64 15.15 4.24
CA ASP A 118 15.67 15.75 3.36
C ASP A 118 15.68 17.30 3.40
N GLU A 119 14.72 17.95 4.08
CA GLU A 119 14.57 19.41 4.11
C GLU A 119 15.24 20.11 5.31
N ASP A 120 15.89 19.38 6.22
CA ASP A 120 16.59 19.94 7.39
C ASP A 120 18.11 20.10 7.16
N VAL A 121 18.50 20.92 6.19
CA VAL A 121 19.87 21.48 6.12
C VAL A 121 19.79 22.98 5.85
N ASP A 122 19.26 23.74 6.81
CA ASP A 122 19.39 25.19 6.84
C ASP A 122 20.84 25.54 7.23
N ASP A 123 21.53 26.24 6.33
CA ASP A 123 22.90 26.76 6.44
C ASP A 123 23.16 27.57 7.73
N GLU A 124 24.30 27.33 8.40
CA GLU A 124 25.04 28.35 9.17
C GLU A 124 26.40 28.66 8.53
#